data_AF-A0A2N0WKR8-F1
#
_entry.id   AF-A0A2N0WKR8-F1
#
_cell.length_a   1.000
_cell.length_b   1.000
_cell.length_c   1.000
_cell.angle_alpha   90.00
_cell.angle_beta   90.00
_cell.angle_gamma   90.00
#
_symmetry.space_group_name_H-M   'P 1'
#
loop_
_entity.id
_entity.type
_entity.pdbx_description
1 polymer ?
#
loop_
_entity_poly.entity_id
_entity_poly.type
_entity_poly.pdbx_seq_one_letter_code
_entity_poly.pdbx_strand_id
1 'polypeptide(L)' 'SLVMTCRANDINPYYYFLHLFKVIPTLDDTSDLTALMPWSVQLDYASD' A
#
# COMPACT_ATOMS: atom_id res chain seq x y z
N SER A 1 13.19 -4.66 2.61
CA SER A 1 12.41 -3.77 3.49
C SER A 1 11.27 -3.17 2.67
N LEU A 2 10.05 -3.11 3.21
CA LEU A 2 8.88 -2.56 2.51
C LEU A 2 9.09 -1.11 2.06
N VAL A 3 9.79 -0.30 2.88
CA VAL A 3 10.19 1.08 2.53
C VAL A 3 11.08 1.11 1.29
N MET A 4 12.06 0.21 1.20
CA MET A 4 12.97 0.14 0.05
C MET A 4 12.24 -0.35 -1.20
N THR A 5 11.32 -1.31 -1.05
CA THR A 5 10.48 -1.78 -2.16
C THR A 5 9.54 -0.68 -2.66
N CYS A 6 8.92 0.11 -1.77
CA CYS A 6 8.11 1.27 -2.17
C CYS A 6 8.95 2.27 -2.98
N ARG A 7 10.13 2.64 -2.47
CA ARG A 7 11.04 3.56 -3.17
C ARG A 7 11.48 3.05 -4.54
N ALA A 8 11.75 1.74 -4.66
CA ALA A 8 12.12 1.13 -5.94
C ALA A 8 10.99 1.10 -6.97
N ASN A 9 9.74 1.35 -6.54
CA ASN A 9 8.56 1.44 -7.39
C ASN A 9 7.99 2.88 -7.42
N ASP A 10 8.80 3.88 -7.09
CA ASP A 10 8.41 5.31 -7.07
C ASP A 10 7.20 5.63 -6.18
N ILE A 11 6.99 4.82 -5.15
CA ILE A 11 5.88 4.96 -4.21
C ILE A 11 6.38 5.57 -2.90
N ASN A 12 5.68 6.61 -2.45
CA ASN A 12 5.89 7.18 -1.13
C ASN A 12 5.48 6.16 -0.03
N PRO A 13 6.43 5.69 0.80
CA PRO A 13 6.14 4.66 1.81
C PRO A 13 5.08 5.09 2.83
N TYR A 14 5.00 6.38 3.16
CA TYR A 14 4.03 6.89 4.12
C TYR A 14 2.59 6.63 3.69
N TYR A 15 2.24 7.02 2.46
CA TYR A 15 0.89 6.84 1.92
C TYR A 15 0.56 5.37 1.71
N TYR A 16 1.54 4.56 1.30
CA TYR A 16 1.38 3.12 1.19
C TYR A 16 1.07 2.45 2.52
N PHE A 17 1.81 2.76 3.59
CA PHE A 17 1.51 2.22 4.92
C PHE A 17 0.17 2.71 5.45
N LEU A 18 -0.16 3.99 5.22
CA LEU A 18 -1.46 4.52 5.60
C LEU A 18 -2.61 3.76 4.91
N HIS A 19 -2.46 3.43 3.63
CA HIS A 19 -3.41 2.60 2.89
C HIS A 19 -3.49 1.19 3.49
N LEU A 20 -2.36 0.52 3.69
CA LEU A 20 -2.32 -0.82 4.28
C LEU A 20 -3.01 -0.89 5.64
N PHE A 21 -2.77 0.08 6.53
CA PHE A 21 -3.39 0.07 7.85
C PHE A 21 -4.90 0.31 7.82
N LYS A 22 -5.43 0.91 6.75
CA LYS A 22 -6.88 1.04 6.55
C LYS A 22 -7.51 -0.23 5.99
N VAL A 23 -6.81 -0.91 5.08
CA VAL A 23 -7.36 -2.05 4.33
C VAL A 23 -7.13 -3.39 5.04
N ILE A 24 -5.95 -3.64 5.60
CA ILE A 24 -5.63 -4.93 6.23
C ILE A 24 -6.68 -5.36 7.28
N PRO A 25 -7.16 -4.50 8.18
CA PRO A 25 -8.17 -4.89 9.18
C PRO A 25 -9.53 -5.31 8.58
N THR A 26 -9.80 -4.99 7.31
CA THR A 26 -11.06 -5.30 6.63
C THR A 26 -10.99 -6.56 5.78
N LEU A 27 -9.81 -7.18 5.65
CA LEU A 27 -9.60 -8.37 4.84
C LEU A 27 -9.99 -9.63 5.61
N ASP A 28 -10.43 -10.63 4.86
CA ASP A 28 -10.61 -11.99 5.36
C ASP A 28 -9.34 -12.83 5.15
N ASP A 29 -9.27 -14.00 5.79
CA ASP A 29 -8.12 -14.91 5.69
C ASP A 29 -7.92 -15.48 4.27
N THR A 30 -8.89 -15.31 3.38
CA THR A 30 -8.85 -15.78 1.99
C THR A 30 -8.53 -14.67 0.99
N SER A 31 -8.34 -13.45 1.46
CA SER A 31 -8.21 -12.26 0.63
C SER A 31 -6.91 -12.28 -0.17
N ASP A 32 -7.00 -11.95 -1.45
CA ASP A 32 -5.83 -11.83 -2.31
C ASP A 32 -5.01 -10.58 -1.96
N LEU A 33 -3.85 -10.81 -1.36
CA LEU A 33 -2.91 -9.76 -0.97
C LEU A 33 -2.17 -9.14 -2.17
N THR A 34 -2.28 -9.71 -3.38
CA THR A 34 -1.63 -9.17 -4.58
C THR A 34 -2.10 -7.74 -4.89
N ALA A 35 -3.36 -7.43 -4.56
CA ALA A 35 -3.94 -6.10 -4.67
C ALA A 35 -3.30 -5.08 -3.71
N LEU A 36 -2.68 -5.55 -2.62
CA LEU A 36 -1.99 -4.70 -1.65
C LEU A 36 -0.53 -4.45 -2.00
N MET A 37 0.02 -5.07 -3.05
CA MET A 37 1.41 -4.85 -3.40
C MET A 37 1.65 -3.40 -3.78
N PRO A 38 2.85 -2.82 -3.52
CA PRO A 38 3.09 -1.40 -3.77
C PRO A 38 2.68 -0.97 -5.18
N TRP A 39 3.07 -1.73 -6.20
CA TRP A 39 2.76 -1.45 -7.61
C TRP A 39 1.30 -1.68 -8.02
N SER A 40 0.48 -2.31 -7.15
CA SER A 40 -0.94 -2.61 -7.39
C SER A 40 -1.89 -1.60 -6.74
N VAL A 41 -1.39 -0.73 -5.87
CA VAL A 41 -2.22 0.19 -5.08
C VAL A 41 -2.29 1.57 -5.73
N GLN A 42 -3.49 2.07 -5.97
CA GLN A 42 -3.72 3.49 -6.27
C GLN A 42 -3.73 4.29 -4.97
N LEU A 43 -2.73 5.16 -4.81
CA LEU A 43 -2.58 6.02 -3.64
C LEU A 43 -3.10 7.42 -3.98
N ASP A 44 -4.12 7.85 -3.25
CA ASP A 44 -4.54 9.25 -3.27
C ASP A 44 -3.55 10.08 -2.44
N TYR A 45 -2.68 10.79 -3.14
CA TYR A 45 -1.88 11.84 -2.52
C TYR A 45 -2.81 13.00 -2.23
N ALA A 46 -2.94 13.37 -0.95
CA ALA A 46 -3.60 14.61 -0.60
C ALA A 46 -2.92 15.74 -1.39
N SER A 47 -3.65 16.34 -2.31
CA SER A 47 -3.21 17.56 -2.99
C SER A 47 -3.33 18.67 -1.95
N ASP A 48 -2.22 19.02 -1.32
CA ASP A 48 -2.07 20.31 -0.62
C ASP A 48 -2.04 21.46 -1.64
#